data_AF-A0A956S9D8-F1
#
_entry.id   AF-A0A956S9D8-F1
#
_cell.length_a   1.000
_cell.length_b   1.000
_cell.length_c   1.000
_cell.angle_alpha   90.00
_cell.angle_beta   90.00
_cell.angle_gamma   90.00
#
_symmetry.space_group_name_H-M   'P 1'
#
loop_
_entity.id
_entity.type
_entity.pdbx_description
1 polymer ?
#
loop_
_entity_poly.entity_id
_entity_poly.type
_entity_poly.pdbx_seq_one_letter_code
_entity_poly.pdbx_strand_id
1 'polypeptide(L)'
;MMRPLRRLAPLALLLVAVPSFATPTPGDAENSPFPAESRADDRVPVLFVAPNIPFQGLLRDTGGNPVTGTVKLHFQMYDDPINVPVIWSETHATVDVDEGLFRVELGSITPFPAGLFNGDRWLGISVEGEPELPRVQFLSAPFALQAGDADHAATADFATEANHALTADVATTSDDGDWIQNGSDLHHLNGRVGIGRIPTTGKLEIDGGSTEPWILAQGGGSTFTQIGMRLYDTGIGANNENVLEFAHGGNGGAAPIARLVSKNEGSFSLNGGSLRLEAASAPGAFNTNQLVLTRAMRIGVGTATPAQLLDVAGTTGTQHLRITGPSTSWGTQVIESTSGATNVEVRGQFSSTNTGAWMSLRDNGSERISFAARNGDTNIGGLIDVKNGSAIPTVRIVGDTGTGKGRITTPVIEITGGADLVEPFPTAGDRPLEPGTVVCIDPARPGHLEASRRAYDRRVAGVVSGAGGLAPGIRMGDGDVNDDATLLAMVGRVWVKCTAENGPIAPGDLLTTSGRTGHAMRADDTRRSAGAALGKAMSALDEGEGLVMVLVNLQ
;
A
#
# COMPACT_ATOMS: atom_id res chain seq x y z
N MET A 1 -63.28 4.18 134.05
CA MET A 1 -63.53 5.63 133.86
C MET A 1 -62.90 6.07 132.54
N MET A 2 -63.13 7.31 132.09
CA MET A 2 -63.04 7.71 130.67
C MET A 2 -61.62 7.90 130.07
N ARG A 3 -61.59 7.92 128.72
CA ARG A 3 -60.70 8.61 127.73
C ARG A 3 -60.25 10.05 128.16
N PRO A 4 -59.36 10.81 127.43
CA PRO A 4 -58.83 10.62 126.04
C PRO A 4 -57.33 11.01 125.72
N LEU A 5 -56.84 10.61 124.50
CA LEU A 5 -56.03 11.33 123.45
C LEU A 5 -54.74 12.15 123.83
N ARG A 6 -53.69 12.35 122.97
CA ARG A 6 -53.57 12.41 121.49
C ARG A 6 -52.09 12.45 120.99
N ARG A 7 -51.81 11.94 119.77
CA ARG A 7 -50.85 12.39 118.69
C ARG A 7 -50.00 11.26 118.04
N LEU A 8 -49.75 11.40 116.73
CA LEU A 8 -48.95 10.52 115.84
C LEU A 8 -47.53 11.10 115.58
N ALA A 9 -46.61 10.29 115.05
CA ALA A 9 -45.35 10.70 114.38
C ALA A 9 -44.88 9.65 113.33
N PRO A 10 -44.03 10.01 112.32
CA PRO A 10 -44.00 9.39 110.99
C PRO A 10 -42.84 8.40 110.71
N LEU A 11 -42.64 8.00 109.44
CA LEU A 11 -42.78 6.59 109.01
C LEU A 11 -41.95 6.28 107.67
N ALA A 12 -41.18 5.15 107.50
CA ALA A 12 -40.15 4.87 106.42
C ALA A 12 -40.01 3.41 105.78
N LEU A 13 -39.24 3.16 104.68
CA LEU A 13 -39.45 2.01 103.71
C LEU A 13 -38.27 1.32 102.91
N LEU A 14 -38.50 0.08 102.37
CA LEU A 14 -37.72 -0.67 101.32
C LEU A 14 -38.58 -1.38 100.17
N LEU A 15 -38.16 -1.43 98.87
CA LEU A 15 -38.87 -2.03 97.66
C LEU A 15 -38.01 -2.97 96.73
N VAL A 16 -38.65 -3.91 95.95
CA VAL A 16 -38.15 -4.59 94.69
C VAL A 16 -39.28 -4.83 93.61
N ALA A 17 -39.03 -4.92 92.27
CA ALA A 17 -40.04 -5.19 91.18
C ALA A 17 -39.52 -5.78 89.80
N VAL A 18 -40.39 -6.40 88.93
CA VAL A 18 -40.14 -6.93 87.53
C VAL A 18 -41.43 -7.06 86.64
N PRO A 19 -41.45 -6.81 85.28
CA PRO A 19 -42.63 -6.97 84.36
C PRO A 19 -42.45 -7.76 83.00
N SER A 20 -43.51 -7.87 82.14
CA SER A 20 -43.57 -8.60 80.82
C SER A 20 -44.74 -8.14 79.86
N PHE A 21 -44.69 -8.45 78.53
CA PHE A 21 -45.78 -8.91 77.59
C PHE A 21 -45.90 -8.35 76.12
N ALA A 22 -46.07 -9.29 75.14
CA ALA A 22 -46.97 -9.40 73.95
C ALA A 22 -47.04 -8.41 72.73
N THR A 23 -47.49 -8.93 71.55
CA THR A 23 -47.52 -8.32 70.17
C THR A 23 -48.76 -8.70 69.31
N PRO A 24 -49.16 -7.90 68.29
CA PRO A 24 -50.02 -8.35 67.17
C PRO A 24 -49.56 -8.00 65.72
N THR A 25 -50.28 -8.47 64.70
CA THR A 25 -49.93 -8.64 63.25
C THR A 25 -50.65 -7.68 62.25
N PRO A 26 -50.31 -7.66 60.93
CA PRO A 26 -50.52 -6.51 60.01
C PRO A 26 -51.64 -6.65 58.94
N GLY A 27 -51.76 -5.67 58.03
CA GLY A 27 -52.60 -5.70 56.82
C GLY A 27 -52.12 -4.73 55.71
N ASP A 28 -52.41 -5.07 54.44
CA ASP A 28 -51.86 -4.46 53.21
C ASP A 28 -52.69 -3.30 52.62
N ALA A 29 -52.10 -2.47 51.73
CA ALA A 29 -52.53 -2.30 50.32
C ALA A 29 -51.89 -1.11 49.53
N GLU A 30 -51.46 -1.45 48.31
CA GLU A 30 -51.49 -0.71 47.03
C GLU A 30 -50.67 0.56 46.69
N ASN A 31 -49.89 0.34 45.62
CA ASN A 31 -49.17 1.22 44.68
C ASN A 31 -50.02 2.32 44.01
N SER A 32 -49.41 3.49 43.73
CA SER A 32 -49.47 4.21 42.43
C SER A 32 -48.48 5.39 42.36
N PRO A 33 -47.97 5.82 41.17
CA PRO A 33 -46.62 6.39 41.09
C PRO A 33 -46.43 7.75 40.37
N PHE A 34 -45.23 8.32 40.56
CA PHE A 34 -44.58 9.45 39.83
C PHE A 34 -45.10 10.89 40.11
N PRO A 35 -44.30 11.96 39.87
CA PRO A 35 -42.93 12.01 39.29
C PRO A 35 -41.87 12.66 40.21
N ALA A 36 -40.63 12.77 39.71
CA ALA A 36 -39.51 13.43 40.40
C ALA A 36 -39.21 14.80 39.79
N GLU A 37 -39.03 15.85 40.60
CA GLU A 37 -38.38 17.09 40.15
C GLU A 37 -37.72 17.91 41.29
N SER A 38 -36.49 18.36 41.01
CA SER A 38 -35.72 19.44 41.68
C SER A 38 -35.34 19.33 43.17
N ARG A 39 -34.07 19.67 43.46
CA ARG A 39 -33.52 19.79 44.82
C ARG A 39 -33.73 21.21 45.38
N ALA A 40 -34.17 21.30 46.63
CA ALA A 40 -33.81 22.37 47.54
C ALA A 40 -33.59 21.77 48.94
N ASP A 41 -32.51 22.17 49.61
CA ASP A 41 -32.15 21.74 50.96
C ASP A 41 -32.95 22.56 51.98
N ASP A 42 -33.86 21.91 52.72
CA ASP A 42 -34.52 22.51 53.88
C ASP A 42 -34.66 21.47 55.00
N ARG A 43 -33.67 21.47 55.90
CA ARG A 43 -33.54 20.51 57.00
C ARG A 43 -34.59 20.77 58.08
N VAL A 44 -35.68 20.03 58.05
CA VAL A 44 -36.65 20.00 59.16
C VAL A 44 -35.97 19.38 60.41
N PRO A 45 -35.91 20.08 61.56
CA PRO A 45 -35.32 19.53 62.77
C PRO A 45 -36.25 18.49 63.41
N VAL A 46 -35.71 17.30 63.69
CA VAL A 46 -36.45 16.25 64.39
C VAL A 46 -36.59 16.62 65.87
N LEU A 47 -37.80 16.98 66.30
CA LEU A 47 -38.08 17.29 67.70
C LEU A 47 -38.17 15.97 68.49
N PHE A 48 -37.05 15.57 69.10
CA PHE A 48 -36.98 14.40 69.97
C PHE A 48 -37.91 14.57 71.19
N VAL A 49 -38.93 13.71 71.31
CA VAL A 49 -39.66 13.50 72.56
C VAL A 49 -38.93 12.42 73.34
N ALA A 50 -38.37 12.78 74.50
CA ALA A 50 -37.84 11.80 75.44
C ALA A 50 -39.01 11.01 76.07
N PRO A 51 -38.98 9.66 76.07
CA PRO A 51 -40.06 8.87 76.66
C PRO A 51 -40.07 8.99 78.19
N ASN A 52 -41.27 8.98 78.78
CA ASN A 52 -41.44 8.90 80.23
C ASN A 52 -40.83 7.59 80.76
N ILE A 53 -40.26 7.62 81.96
CA ILE A 53 -39.70 6.43 82.61
C ILE A 53 -40.66 5.95 83.71
N PRO A 54 -41.24 4.73 83.61
CA PRO A 54 -42.08 4.19 84.67
C PRO A 54 -41.24 3.87 85.90
N PHE A 55 -41.57 4.51 87.02
CA PHE A 55 -40.95 4.28 88.32
C PHE A 55 -41.97 3.71 89.30
N GLN A 56 -41.60 2.62 89.96
CA GLN A 56 -42.43 1.97 90.97
C GLN A 56 -41.73 2.12 92.32
N GLY A 57 -42.50 2.41 93.36
CA GLY A 57 -42.09 2.50 94.75
C GLY A 57 -42.93 1.58 95.62
N LEU A 58 -42.39 1.20 96.78
CA LEU A 58 -43.22 0.88 97.95
C LEU A 58 -43.09 2.11 98.88
N LEU A 59 -44.02 2.31 99.80
CA LEU A 59 -44.05 3.34 100.85
C LEU A 59 -44.49 2.61 102.13
N ARG A 60 -43.68 2.70 103.17
CA ARG A 60 -43.86 2.03 104.47
C ARG A 60 -43.57 3.03 105.55
N ASP A 61 -43.91 2.57 106.73
CA ASP A 61 -43.94 3.27 107.96
C ASP A 61 -42.74 2.87 108.86
N THR A 62 -42.33 3.67 109.86
CA THR A 62 -41.17 3.43 110.75
C THR A 62 -41.40 2.24 111.68
N GLY A 63 -42.64 1.72 111.76
CA GLY A 63 -42.96 0.41 112.32
C GLY A 63 -42.87 -0.74 111.30
N GLY A 64 -42.61 -0.44 110.02
CA GLY A 64 -42.50 -1.37 108.90
C GLY A 64 -43.81 -1.67 108.17
N ASN A 65 -44.93 -1.04 108.51
CA ASN A 65 -46.22 -1.28 107.86
C ASN A 65 -46.32 -0.50 106.53
N PRO A 66 -46.97 -1.04 105.49
CA PRO A 66 -47.23 -0.27 104.27
C PRO A 66 -48.11 0.96 104.52
N VAL A 67 -47.85 2.04 103.79
CA VAL A 67 -48.68 3.25 103.77
C VAL A 67 -49.76 3.12 102.70
N THR A 68 -51.03 3.31 103.07
CA THR A 68 -52.15 3.31 102.12
C THR A 68 -52.85 4.67 102.16
N GLY A 69 -53.06 5.27 100.98
CA GLY A 69 -53.67 6.60 100.82
C GLY A 69 -52.92 7.44 99.78
N THR A 70 -53.44 8.63 99.51
CA THR A 70 -52.84 9.58 98.56
C THR A 70 -51.72 10.39 99.23
N VAL A 71 -50.56 10.48 98.58
CA VAL A 71 -49.41 11.27 99.07
C VAL A 71 -48.81 12.14 97.96
N LYS A 72 -48.12 13.22 98.35
CA LYS A 72 -47.29 14.04 97.47
C LYS A 72 -45.86 13.47 97.41
N LEU A 73 -45.39 13.18 96.20
CA LEU A 73 -44.01 12.75 95.94
C LEU A 73 -43.25 13.79 95.12
N HIS A 74 -42.01 14.06 95.53
CA HIS A 74 -41.10 14.97 94.85
C HIS A 74 -39.82 14.21 94.48
N PHE A 75 -39.43 14.30 93.21
CA PHE A 75 -38.29 13.58 92.64
C PHE A 75 -37.24 14.57 92.16
N GLN A 76 -35.97 14.24 92.40
CA GLN A 76 -34.82 15.09 92.06
C GLN A 76 -33.69 14.21 91.52
N MET A 77 -33.06 14.63 90.42
CA MET A 77 -31.94 13.94 89.80
C MET A 77 -30.64 14.70 90.07
N TYR A 78 -29.54 13.95 90.25
CA TYR A 78 -28.21 14.46 90.55
C TYR A 78 -27.12 13.72 89.75
N ASP A 79 -25.95 14.34 89.66
CA ASP A 79 -24.69 13.89 89.07
C ASP A 79 -23.65 13.40 90.11
N ASP A 80 -24.01 13.36 91.40
CA ASP A 80 -23.22 12.76 92.50
C ASP A 80 -24.16 12.27 93.64
N PRO A 81 -23.79 11.23 94.41
CA PRO A 81 -24.59 10.73 95.51
C PRO A 81 -24.67 11.67 96.75
N ILE A 82 -23.81 12.69 96.89
CA ILE A 82 -23.64 13.44 98.14
C ILE A 82 -23.75 14.97 97.97
N ASN A 83 -23.08 15.62 97.00
CA ASN A 83 -22.92 17.09 97.05
C ASN A 83 -22.81 17.83 95.69
N VAL A 84 -23.92 18.00 94.98
CA VAL A 84 -24.06 18.90 93.79
C VAL A 84 -25.52 19.32 93.57
N PRO A 85 -25.81 20.34 92.72
CA PRO A 85 -27.16 20.86 92.53
C PRO A 85 -28.08 19.90 91.77
N VAL A 86 -29.38 20.12 91.90
CA VAL A 86 -30.44 19.38 91.22
C VAL A 86 -30.38 19.65 89.72
N ILE A 87 -30.14 18.61 88.90
CA ILE A 87 -30.07 18.74 87.43
C ILE A 87 -31.42 18.50 86.73
N TRP A 88 -32.38 17.90 87.42
CA TRP A 88 -33.77 17.75 86.99
C TRP A 88 -34.69 17.52 88.20
N SER A 89 -35.94 17.96 88.16
CA SER A 89 -36.90 17.77 89.24
C SER A 89 -38.34 17.70 88.74
N GLU A 90 -39.14 16.84 89.36
CA GLU A 90 -40.56 16.66 89.09
C GLU A 90 -41.35 16.51 90.39
N THR A 91 -42.60 16.98 90.43
CA THR A 91 -43.49 16.85 91.60
C THR A 91 -44.83 16.26 91.20
N HIS A 92 -45.12 15.06 91.70
CA HIS A 92 -46.47 14.50 91.60
C HIS A 92 -47.25 14.93 92.85
N ALA A 93 -48.16 15.88 92.67
CA ALA A 93 -48.94 16.47 93.77
C ALA A 93 -49.90 15.48 94.45
N THR A 94 -50.29 14.43 93.73
CA THR A 94 -51.35 13.48 94.10
C THR A 94 -50.96 12.11 93.56
N VAL A 95 -50.36 11.26 94.38
CA VAL A 95 -50.01 9.86 94.03
C VAL A 95 -50.76 8.93 94.96
N ASP A 96 -51.61 8.07 94.39
CA ASP A 96 -52.29 7.03 95.17
C ASP A 96 -51.32 5.89 95.48
N VAL A 97 -51.26 5.56 96.77
CA VAL A 97 -50.43 4.47 97.31
C VAL A 97 -51.36 3.41 97.87
N ASP A 98 -51.24 2.17 97.41
CA ASP A 98 -52.08 1.05 97.85
C ASP A 98 -51.24 -0.12 98.36
N GLU A 99 -51.51 -0.55 99.59
CA GLU A 99 -50.66 -1.44 100.39
C GLU A 99 -49.16 -1.08 100.31
N GLY A 100 -48.88 0.22 100.34
CA GLY A 100 -47.54 0.79 100.19
C GLY A 100 -47.11 0.94 98.74
N LEU A 101 -47.67 0.24 97.77
CA LEU A 101 -47.20 0.31 96.39
C LEU A 101 -47.66 1.60 95.70
N PHE A 102 -46.73 2.29 95.05
CA PHE A 102 -47.03 3.40 94.17
C PHE A 102 -46.34 3.22 92.81
N ARG A 103 -46.92 3.81 91.76
CA ARG A 103 -46.32 3.87 90.44
C ARG A 103 -46.53 5.26 89.84
N VAL A 104 -45.46 5.83 89.31
CA VAL A 104 -45.45 7.13 88.63
C VAL A 104 -44.67 7.01 87.32
N GLU A 105 -44.82 8.00 86.44
CA GLU A 105 -44.03 8.13 85.22
C GLU A 105 -43.18 9.40 85.30
N LEU A 106 -41.88 9.23 85.51
CA LEU A 106 -40.93 10.34 85.57
C LEU A 106 -40.74 10.93 84.17
N GLY A 107 -40.74 12.25 84.05
CA GLY A 107 -40.71 12.95 82.75
C GLY A 107 -42.10 13.31 82.22
N SER A 108 -43.18 12.81 82.85
CA SER A 108 -44.55 13.05 82.40
C SER A 108 -45.07 14.45 82.71
N ILE A 109 -44.59 15.06 83.80
CA ILE A 109 -44.92 16.45 84.17
C ILE A 109 -43.78 17.39 83.76
N THR A 110 -42.52 16.99 83.91
CA THR A 110 -41.34 17.79 83.54
C THR A 110 -40.44 16.99 82.58
N PRO A 111 -40.58 17.18 81.25
CA PRO A 111 -39.82 16.41 80.26
C PRO A 111 -38.31 16.41 80.50
N PHE A 112 -37.67 15.27 80.25
CA PHE A 112 -36.21 15.15 80.43
C PHE A 112 -35.46 16.00 79.38
N PRO A 113 -34.49 16.84 79.79
CA PRO A 113 -33.63 17.55 78.85
C PRO A 113 -32.73 16.57 78.08
N ALA A 114 -32.41 16.91 76.83
CA ALA A 114 -31.53 16.11 75.98
C ALA A 114 -30.16 15.92 76.63
N GLY A 115 -29.64 14.69 76.60
CA GLY A 115 -28.36 14.34 77.24
C GLY A 115 -28.40 14.18 78.77
N LEU A 116 -29.57 14.28 79.42
CA LEU A 116 -29.69 14.09 80.87
C LEU A 116 -29.07 12.77 81.34
N PHE A 117 -29.10 11.70 80.55
CA PHE A 117 -28.62 10.36 80.93
C PHE A 117 -27.20 10.01 80.45
N ASN A 118 -26.39 10.99 80.00
CA ASN A 118 -25.03 10.75 79.49
C ASN A 118 -23.96 10.50 80.58
N GLY A 119 -24.26 9.66 81.58
CA GLY A 119 -23.35 9.29 82.68
C GLY A 119 -24.11 8.75 83.90
N ASP A 120 -23.39 8.45 84.99
CA ASP A 120 -24.02 8.00 86.24
C ASP A 120 -24.99 9.04 86.81
N ARG A 121 -26.13 8.59 87.32
CA ARG A 121 -27.18 9.45 87.89
C ARG A 121 -27.68 8.92 89.22
N TRP A 122 -28.13 9.84 90.07
CA TRP A 122 -28.69 9.52 91.38
C TRP A 122 -30.06 10.16 91.53
N LEU A 123 -31.06 9.34 91.93
CA LEU A 123 -32.43 9.78 92.17
C LEU A 123 -32.63 9.98 93.68
N GLY A 124 -32.97 11.21 94.05
CA GLY A 124 -33.48 11.58 95.37
C GLY A 124 -35.02 11.67 95.37
N ILE A 125 -35.63 11.33 96.51
CA ILE A 125 -37.08 11.30 96.69
C ILE A 125 -37.42 11.92 98.04
N SER A 126 -38.39 12.85 98.07
CA SER A 126 -39.02 13.33 99.30
C SER A 126 -40.54 13.16 99.26
N VAL A 127 -41.13 12.97 100.44
CA VAL A 127 -42.55 12.61 100.63
C VAL A 127 -43.18 13.64 101.55
N GLU A 128 -44.32 14.23 101.17
CA GLU A 128 -45.04 15.26 101.96
C GLU A 128 -44.22 16.49 102.41
N GLY A 129 -43.04 16.71 101.84
CA GLY A 129 -42.13 17.79 102.22
C GLY A 129 -41.18 17.46 103.38
N GLU A 130 -41.12 16.20 103.82
CA GLU A 130 -40.10 15.69 104.74
C GLU A 130 -38.70 15.64 104.07
N PRO A 131 -37.60 15.49 104.83
CA PRO A 131 -36.24 15.43 104.29
C PRO A 131 -36.04 14.37 103.20
N GLU A 132 -35.17 14.67 102.23
CA GLU A 132 -34.81 13.77 101.12
C GLU A 132 -34.29 12.41 101.65
N LEU A 133 -34.85 11.31 101.11
CA LEU A 133 -34.42 9.95 101.41
C LEU A 133 -33.05 9.65 100.76
N PRO A 134 -32.29 8.66 101.27
CA PRO A 134 -30.99 8.29 100.70
C PRO A 134 -31.07 8.02 99.19
N ARG A 135 -30.23 8.70 98.41
CA ARG A 135 -30.27 8.67 96.95
C ARG A 135 -29.92 7.30 96.40
N VAL A 136 -30.64 6.86 95.37
CA VAL A 136 -30.41 5.58 94.70
C VAL A 136 -29.78 5.83 93.34
N GLN A 137 -28.70 5.09 93.00
CA GLN A 137 -28.08 5.18 91.67
C GLN A 137 -29.04 4.65 90.60
N PHE A 138 -29.28 5.44 89.57
CA PHE A 138 -30.17 5.15 88.46
C PHE A 138 -29.41 4.33 87.41
N LEU A 139 -29.43 3.01 87.55
CA LEU A 139 -28.71 2.11 86.66
C LEU A 139 -29.39 2.03 85.28
N SER A 140 -28.61 2.26 84.22
CA SER A 140 -29.07 2.32 82.83
C SER A 140 -29.42 0.93 82.27
N ALA A 141 -30.63 0.47 82.55
CA ALA A 141 -31.21 -0.76 81.98
C ALA A 141 -32.54 -0.54 81.21
N PRO A 142 -32.76 0.60 80.51
CA PRO A 142 -33.71 0.59 79.38
C PRO A 142 -33.29 1.41 78.14
N PHE A 143 -32.01 1.51 77.78
CA PHE A 143 -31.55 2.19 76.54
C PHE A 143 -30.56 1.35 75.70
N ALA A 144 -30.95 0.13 75.31
CA ALA A 144 -30.12 -0.76 74.47
C ALA A 144 -30.91 -1.56 73.38
N LEU A 145 -32.04 -1.01 72.94
CA LEU A 145 -32.78 -1.34 71.70
C LEU A 145 -33.48 -0.02 71.28
N GLN A 146 -33.61 0.42 70.02
CA GLN A 146 -33.11 0.00 68.70
C GLN A 146 -33.54 1.12 67.71
N ALA A 147 -32.79 1.65 66.74
CA ALA A 147 -31.36 1.64 66.39
C ALA A 147 -31.08 2.87 65.47
N GLY A 148 -29.89 2.99 64.86
CA GLY A 148 -29.56 4.10 63.94
C GLY A 148 -28.23 3.91 63.20
N ASP A 149 -28.25 2.98 62.24
CA ASP A 149 -27.21 2.64 61.24
C ASP A 149 -25.84 2.15 61.72
N ALA A 150 -25.32 1.17 60.96
CA ALA A 150 -24.12 0.41 61.27
C ALA A 150 -22.91 0.99 60.54
N ASP A 151 -21.79 1.15 61.25
CA ASP A 151 -20.56 1.70 60.65
C ASP A 151 -19.66 0.60 60.04
N HIS A 152 -19.79 -0.68 60.46
CA HIS A 152 -18.90 -1.76 60.02
C HIS A 152 -19.60 -3.13 59.90
N ALA A 153 -19.94 -3.55 58.68
CA ALA A 153 -20.38 -4.91 58.32
C ALA A 153 -19.53 -5.45 57.16
N ALA A 154 -19.23 -6.76 57.15
CA ALA A 154 -18.31 -7.39 56.19
C ALA A 154 -18.89 -7.58 54.77
N THR A 155 -20.12 -7.12 54.52
CA THR A 155 -20.82 -7.13 53.24
C THR A 155 -21.55 -5.80 53.09
N ALA A 156 -21.25 -5.04 52.04
CA ALA A 156 -21.81 -3.72 51.79
C ALA A 156 -22.50 -3.69 50.42
N ASP A 157 -23.82 -3.60 50.41
CA ASP A 157 -24.63 -3.66 49.17
C ASP A 157 -24.58 -2.35 48.35
N PHE A 158 -24.07 -1.25 48.94
CA PHE A 158 -23.92 0.06 48.28
C PHE A 158 -22.61 0.77 48.68
N ALA A 159 -21.46 0.22 48.30
CA ALA A 159 -20.17 0.92 48.39
C ALA A 159 -19.92 1.79 47.14
N THR A 160 -19.47 3.03 47.31
CA THR A 160 -19.22 3.96 46.17
C THR A 160 -17.87 3.75 45.50
N GLU A 161 -16.85 3.27 46.23
CA GLU A 161 -15.56 2.85 45.67
C GLU A 161 -15.05 1.60 46.43
N ALA A 162 -14.68 0.54 45.71
CA ALA A 162 -14.10 -0.67 46.28
C ALA A 162 -13.17 -1.34 45.24
N ASN A 163 -11.86 -1.30 45.45
CA ASN A 163 -10.88 -1.69 44.41
C ASN A 163 -10.51 -3.19 44.39
N HIS A 164 -10.88 -3.99 45.39
CA HIS A 164 -10.44 -5.39 45.52
C HIS A 164 -11.51 -6.38 46.10
N ALA A 165 -12.78 -6.24 45.72
CA ALA A 165 -13.84 -7.20 46.12
C ALA A 165 -13.98 -8.37 45.12
N LEU A 166 -14.13 -9.61 45.60
CA LEU A 166 -14.12 -10.81 44.74
C LEU A 166 -15.45 -11.07 44.00
N THR A 167 -16.58 -10.61 44.55
CA THR A 167 -17.92 -10.68 43.94
C THR A 167 -18.80 -9.55 44.48
N ALA A 168 -19.44 -8.79 43.58
CA ALA A 168 -20.49 -7.83 43.89
C ALA A 168 -21.67 -8.03 42.92
N ASP A 169 -22.91 -7.94 43.40
CA ASP A 169 -24.11 -8.28 42.61
C ASP A 169 -24.52 -7.13 41.66
N VAL A 170 -24.35 -5.88 42.10
CA VAL A 170 -24.48 -4.68 41.25
C VAL A 170 -23.42 -3.65 41.61
N ALA A 171 -22.51 -3.35 40.68
CA ALA A 171 -21.59 -2.22 40.75
C ALA A 171 -21.96 -1.18 39.68
N THR A 172 -22.04 0.10 40.04
CA THR A 172 -22.32 1.18 39.07
C THR A 172 -21.10 1.60 38.26
N THR A 173 -19.89 1.39 38.79
CA THR A 173 -18.63 1.41 38.05
C THR A 173 -17.68 0.35 38.61
N SER A 174 -17.70 -0.86 38.05
CA SER A 174 -16.63 -1.84 38.24
C SER A 174 -15.49 -1.54 37.27
N ASP A 175 -14.31 -1.23 37.79
CA ASP A 175 -13.09 -1.25 36.99
C ASP A 175 -12.50 -2.67 37.06
N ASP A 176 -12.31 -3.33 35.92
CA ASP A 176 -11.52 -4.57 35.85
C ASP A 176 -10.00 -4.29 35.84
N GLY A 177 -9.63 -3.00 35.82
CA GLY A 177 -8.27 -2.48 35.91
C GLY A 177 -7.69 -2.06 34.56
N ASP A 178 -8.36 -2.38 33.45
CA ASP A 178 -7.82 -2.15 32.10
C ASP A 178 -8.65 -1.16 31.24
N TRP A 179 -9.98 -1.04 31.38
CA TRP A 179 -10.82 -0.22 30.47
C TRP A 179 -12.01 0.52 31.13
N ILE A 180 -11.78 1.74 31.63
CA ILE A 180 -12.86 2.64 32.09
C ILE A 180 -13.75 3.09 30.91
N GLN A 181 -15.04 2.78 30.94
CA GLN A 181 -16.03 3.40 30.05
C GLN A 181 -16.26 4.88 30.46
N ASN A 182 -15.60 5.81 29.77
CA ASN A 182 -15.80 7.24 29.99
C ASN A 182 -16.28 7.95 28.71
N GLY A 183 -17.58 8.27 28.67
CA GLY A 183 -18.18 9.05 27.60
C GLY A 183 -17.99 8.45 26.21
N SER A 184 -17.75 9.32 25.23
CA SER A 184 -17.42 8.94 23.85
C SER A 184 -16.06 8.24 23.71
N ASP A 185 -15.16 8.41 24.68
CA ASP A 185 -13.73 8.42 24.38
C ASP A 185 -13.11 7.02 24.35
N LEU A 186 -13.58 6.09 25.19
CA LEU A 186 -13.16 4.68 25.21
C LEU A 186 -14.31 3.80 25.71
N HIS A 187 -14.65 2.73 24.98
CA HIS A 187 -15.68 1.78 25.39
C HIS A 187 -15.48 0.36 24.82
N HIS A 188 -16.01 -0.63 25.52
CA HIS A 188 -16.15 -2.01 25.05
C HIS A 188 -17.59 -2.49 25.27
N LEU A 189 -18.23 -3.02 24.23
CA LEU A 189 -19.61 -3.52 24.27
C LEU A 189 -19.79 -4.71 23.31
N ASN A 190 -20.35 -5.83 23.80
CA ASN A 190 -20.68 -7.02 23.00
C ASN A 190 -19.50 -7.58 22.16
N GLY A 191 -18.27 -7.58 22.71
CA GLY A 191 -17.07 -8.06 22.00
C GLY A 191 -16.55 -7.10 20.92
N ARG A 192 -16.88 -5.81 21.05
CA ARG A 192 -16.47 -4.71 20.18
C ARG A 192 -15.83 -3.61 21.00
N VAL A 193 -14.64 -3.17 20.61
CA VAL A 193 -13.88 -2.10 21.27
C VAL A 193 -13.98 -0.83 20.41
N GLY A 194 -14.14 0.34 21.02
CA GLY A 194 -14.08 1.58 20.27
C GLY A 194 -13.61 2.81 21.04
N ILE A 195 -13.08 3.77 20.30
CA ILE A 195 -12.46 5.01 20.80
C ILE A 195 -13.12 6.18 20.05
N GLY A 196 -13.80 7.09 20.76
CA GLY A 196 -14.42 8.31 20.19
C GLY A 196 -15.87 8.21 19.67
N ARG A 197 -16.51 7.03 19.60
CA ARG A 197 -17.85 6.85 19.00
C ARG A 197 -18.66 5.70 19.57
N ILE A 198 -19.85 5.98 20.10
CA ILE A 198 -20.82 4.99 20.60
C ILE A 198 -22.11 5.06 19.75
N PRO A 199 -22.72 3.93 19.32
CA PRO A 199 -22.25 2.54 19.47
C PRO A 199 -21.32 2.10 18.32
N THR A 200 -20.35 1.23 18.62
CA THR A 200 -19.53 0.56 17.59
C THR A 200 -20.35 -0.29 16.62
N THR A 201 -20.04 -0.17 15.33
CA THR A 201 -20.47 -1.02 14.22
C THR A 201 -19.42 -2.09 13.84
N GLY A 202 -18.13 -1.89 14.16
CA GLY A 202 -17.01 -2.83 13.98
C GLY A 202 -16.65 -3.64 15.23
N LYS A 203 -15.63 -4.51 15.16
CA LYS A 203 -15.06 -5.19 16.36
C LYS A 203 -13.96 -4.36 17.04
N LEU A 204 -13.34 -3.46 16.30
CA LEU A 204 -12.42 -2.42 16.77
C LEU A 204 -12.69 -1.17 15.91
N GLU A 205 -13.05 -0.04 16.52
CA GLU A 205 -13.50 1.17 15.80
C GLU A 205 -13.01 2.45 16.48
N ILE A 206 -12.16 3.21 15.80
CA ILE A 206 -11.57 4.47 16.29
C ILE A 206 -12.13 5.60 15.43
N ASP A 207 -12.76 6.59 16.05
CA ASP A 207 -13.42 7.73 15.40
C ASP A 207 -13.05 9.03 16.14
N GLY A 208 -11.94 9.64 15.72
CA GLY A 208 -11.41 10.86 16.34
C GLY A 208 -12.07 12.17 15.89
N GLY A 209 -13.18 12.11 15.14
CA GLY A 209 -13.97 13.29 14.73
C GLY A 209 -13.23 14.40 13.96
N SER A 210 -12.03 14.14 13.43
CA SER A 210 -11.12 15.19 12.91
C SER A 210 -10.31 14.72 11.68
N THR A 211 -9.54 15.65 11.11
CA THR A 211 -8.71 15.46 9.90
C THR A 211 -7.37 14.74 10.14
N GLU A 212 -7.24 14.06 11.28
CA GLU A 212 -6.05 13.30 11.72
C GLU A 212 -6.21 11.79 11.40
N PRO A 213 -5.12 10.98 11.39
CA PRO A 213 -5.20 9.58 11.01
C PRO A 213 -6.09 8.71 11.91
N TRP A 214 -7.00 7.98 11.27
CA TRP A 214 -7.96 7.06 11.87
C TRP A 214 -7.29 5.88 12.60
N ILE A 215 -6.09 5.48 12.17
CA ILE A 215 -5.25 4.50 12.87
C ILE A 215 -3.80 4.96 12.88
N LEU A 216 -3.22 5.08 14.07
CA LEU A 216 -1.80 5.33 14.31
C LEU A 216 -1.17 4.12 15.03
N ALA A 217 -0.38 3.33 14.30
CA ALA A 217 0.36 2.20 14.88
C ALA A 217 1.76 2.67 15.31
N GLN A 218 1.99 2.78 16.62
CA GLN A 218 3.30 3.11 17.19
C GLN A 218 4.02 1.84 17.66
N GLY A 219 5.31 1.72 17.37
CA GLY A 219 6.15 0.62 17.84
C GLY A 219 7.63 0.91 17.65
N GLY A 220 8.39 0.90 18.74
CA GLY A 220 9.85 1.13 18.73
C GLY A 220 10.33 1.72 20.06
N GLY A 221 11.31 1.08 20.71
CA GLY A 221 11.90 1.55 21.96
C GLY A 221 13.06 2.53 21.73
N SER A 222 13.26 3.44 22.72
CA SER A 222 14.24 4.54 22.76
C SER A 222 13.82 5.86 22.07
N THR A 223 14.46 6.96 22.48
CA THR A 223 13.88 8.32 22.60
C THR A 223 13.76 9.14 21.31
N PHE A 224 13.58 8.48 20.17
CA PHE A 224 13.14 9.11 18.92
C PHE A 224 12.00 8.24 18.36
N THR A 225 10.75 8.62 18.61
CA THR A 225 9.58 7.82 18.25
C THR A 225 9.35 7.79 16.74
N GLN A 226 9.86 6.72 16.11
CA GLN A 226 9.73 6.47 14.68
C GLN A 226 8.32 5.97 14.36
N ILE A 227 7.52 6.79 13.68
CA ILE A 227 6.22 6.35 13.12
C ILE A 227 6.50 5.47 11.90
N GLY A 228 5.94 4.26 11.87
CA GLY A 228 6.05 3.36 10.72
C GLY A 228 4.97 3.62 9.65
N MET A 229 3.71 3.77 10.07
CA MET A 229 2.54 3.78 9.17
C MET A 229 1.44 4.72 9.69
N ARG A 230 0.75 5.42 8.77
CA ARG A 230 -0.48 6.21 9.05
C ARG A 230 -1.59 5.85 8.06
N LEU A 231 -2.82 5.72 8.56
CA LEU A 231 -4.03 5.57 7.73
C LEU A 231 -4.94 6.77 7.97
N TYR A 232 -5.22 7.54 6.92
CA TYR A 232 -6.04 8.75 7.02
C TYR A 232 -6.83 9.05 5.76
N ASP A 233 -7.85 9.87 5.92
CA ASP A 233 -8.72 10.39 4.88
C ASP A 233 -8.60 11.91 4.81
N THR A 234 -8.86 12.52 3.65
CA THR A 234 -8.51 13.92 3.40
C THR A 234 -9.70 14.82 3.05
N GLY A 235 -10.94 14.31 3.08
CA GLY A 235 -12.11 15.11 2.74
C GLY A 235 -13.44 14.35 2.76
N ILE A 236 -14.55 15.07 2.62
CA ILE A 236 -15.89 14.51 2.88
C ILE A 236 -16.78 14.41 1.62
N GLY A 237 -16.19 14.30 0.44
CA GLY A 237 -16.94 14.36 -0.82
C GLY A 237 -16.23 13.82 -2.06
N ALA A 238 -16.51 14.43 -3.21
CA ALA A 238 -15.87 14.10 -4.48
C ALA A 238 -14.38 14.49 -4.48
N ASN A 239 -13.52 13.63 -5.04
CA ASN A 239 -12.05 13.78 -5.08
C ASN A 239 -11.37 13.66 -3.71
N ASN A 240 -12.06 13.08 -2.72
CA ASN A 240 -11.47 12.63 -1.48
C ASN A 240 -10.39 11.56 -1.72
N GLU A 241 -9.32 11.63 -0.95
CA GLU A 241 -8.18 10.73 -1.02
C GLU A 241 -8.03 9.97 0.32
N ASN A 242 -8.13 8.65 0.25
CA ASN A 242 -7.81 7.72 1.33
C ASN A 242 -6.32 7.33 1.20
N VAL A 243 -5.54 7.56 2.25
CA VAL A 243 -4.08 7.46 2.23
C VAL A 243 -3.60 6.40 3.23
N LEU A 244 -2.80 5.46 2.74
CA LEU A 244 -1.88 4.66 3.55
C LEU A 244 -0.46 5.22 3.34
N GLU A 245 0.10 5.83 4.37
CA GLU A 245 1.40 6.48 4.34
C GLU A 245 2.44 5.69 5.15
N PHE A 246 3.66 5.60 4.62
CA PHE A 246 4.84 5.05 5.25
C PHE A 246 5.84 6.16 5.57
N ALA A 247 6.34 6.18 6.79
CA ALA A 247 7.29 7.19 7.26
C ALA A 247 8.59 6.54 7.77
N HIS A 248 9.65 7.34 7.85
CA HIS A 248 10.93 6.95 8.43
C HIS A 248 11.47 8.07 9.31
N GLY A 249 12.03 7.73 10.47
CA GLY A 249 12.59 8.70 11.42
C GLY A 249 14.05 8.99 11.16
N GLY A 250 14.35 10.23 10.76
CA GLY A 250 15.70 10.79 10.76
C GLY A 250 16.01 11.54 12.05
N ASN A 251 17.16 12.23 12.08
CA ASN A 251 17.66 12.99 13.24
C ASN A 251 16.85 14.30 13.56
N GLY A 252 15.59 14.36 13.12
CA GLY A 252 14.66 15.48 13.27
C GLY A 252 13.19 15.06 13.29
N GLY A 253 12.89 13.77 13.52
CA GLY A 253 11.53 13.22 13.58
C GLY A 253 11.16 12.32 12.39
N ALA A 254 9.94 11.76 12.45
CA ALA A 254 9.38 10.91 11.39
C ALA A 254 8.93 11.76 10.18
N ALA A 255 9.50 11.48 9.01
CA ALA A 255 9.13 12.10 7.75
C ALA A 255 8.48 11.06 6.82
N PRO A 256 7.38 11.40 6.12
CA PRO A 256 6.80 10.54 5.10
C PRO A 256 7.79 10.27 3.96
N ILE A 257 7.90 9.01 3.53
CA ILE A 257 8.79 8.59 2.43
C ILE A 257 8.03 7.95 1.26
N ALA A 258 6.87 7.34 1.50
CA ALA A 258 6.03 6.76 0.47
C ALA A 258 4.56 6.71 0.91
N ARG A 259 3.64 6.65 -0.04
CA ARG A 259 2.21 6.43 0.23
C ARG A 259 1.49 5.72 -0.92
N LEU A 260 0.47 4.96 -0.55
CA LEU A 260 -0.58 4.47 -1.44
C LEU A 260 -1.79 5.37 -1.27
N VAL A 261 -2.31 5.92 -2.37
CA VAL A 261 -3.44 6.85 -2.33
C VAL A 261 -4.55 6.36 -3.24
N SER A 262 -5.70 6.03 -2.65
CA SER A 262 -6.95 5.79 -3.36
C SER A 262 -7.75 7.10 -3.44
N LYS A 263 -8.23 7.46 -4.62
CA LYS A 263 -9.01 8.70 -4.84
C LYS A 263 -10.33 8.38 -5.54
N ASN A 264 -11.45 8.87 -5.01
CA ASN A 264 -12.75 8.73 -5.69
C ASN A 264 -12.92 9.77 -6.81
N GLU A 265 -13.40 9.37 -7.98
CA GLU A 265 -13.69 10.31 -9.08
C GLU A 265 -15.15 10.76 -9.05
N GLY A 266 -15.47 11.68 -8.13
CA GLY A 266 -16.85 12.18 -7.94
C GLY A 266 -17.52 11.66 -6.66
N SER A 267 -18.80 12.03 -6.48
CA SER A 267 -19.51 11.85 -5.19
C SER A 267 -20.01 10.43 -4.89
N PHE A 268 -19.85 9.47 -5.81
CA PHE A 268 -20.39 8.11 -5.68
C PHE A 268 -19.40 7.05 -6.18
N SER A 269 -19.41 5.88 -5.55
CA SER A 269 -18.59 4.71 -5.91
C SER A 269 -18.82 4.21 -7.34
N LEU A 270 -19.99 4.50 -7.94
CA LEU A 270 -20.34 4.16 -9.33
C LEU A 270 -19.38 4.75 -10.37
N ASN A 271 -18.70 5.84 -10.05
CA ASN A 271 -17.71 6.44 -10.96
C ASN A 271 -16.34 5.75 -10.89
N GLY A 272 -16.11 4.88 -9.90
CA GLY A 272 -14.80 4.31 -9.60
C GLY A 272 -13.82 5.33 -9.00
N GLY A 273 -12.53 5.01 -9.09
CA GLY A 273 -11.46 5.84 -8.57
C GLY A 273 -10.11 5.50 -9.16
N SER A 274 -9.09 6.27 -8.80
CA SER A 274 -7.69 6.04 -9.16
C SER A 274 -6.88 5.57 -7.96
N LEU A 275 -5.94 4.64 -8.17
CA LEU A 275 -4.93 4.27 -7.19
C LEU A 275 -3.57 4.81 -7.63
N ARG A 276 -2.87 5.51 -6.73
CA ARG A 276 -1.51 6.03 -6.96
C ARG A 276 -0.52 5.40 -5.98
N LEU A 277 0.68 5.12 -6.45
CA LEU A 277 1.84 4.85 -5.62
C LEU A 277 2.82 6.01 -5.76
N GLU A 278 3.13 6.65 -4.64
CA GLU A 278 3.88 7.91 -4.60
C GLU A 278 5.04 7.80 -3.60
N ALA A 279 6.26 8.06 -4.06
CA ALA A 279 7.41 8.30 -3.20
C ALA A 279 7.62 9.80 -2.98
N ALA A 280 8.22 10.14 -1.83
CA ALA A 280 8.64 11.51 -1.54
C ALA A 280 9.78 11.93 -2.49
N SER A 281 9.68 13.14 -3.04
CA SER A 281 10.75 13.78 -3.83
C SER A 281 11.60 14.74 -2.98
N ALA A 282 11.02 15.27 -1.91
CA ALA A 282 11.67 16.05 -0.85
C ALA A 282 10.81 15.95 0.42
N PRO A 283 11.29 16.38 1.61
CA PRO A 283 10.45 16.42 2.81
C PRO A 283 9.16 17.22 2.57
N GLY A 284 8.00 16.55 2.70
CA GLY A 284 6.69 17.14 2.45
C GLY A 284 6.23 17.20 0.98
N ALA A 285 7.03 16.74 0.02
CA ALA A 285 6.68 16.73 -1.41
C ALA A 285 6.67 15.30 -1.97
N PHE A 286 5.65 14.96 -2.77
CA PHE A 286 5.45 13.63 -3.36
C PHE A 286 5.34 13.69 -4.89
N ASN A 287 5.82 12.64 -5.56
CA ASN A 287 5.62 12.48 -6.99
C ASN A 287 4.26 11.83 -7.29
N THR A 288 3.24 12.64 -7.59
CA THR A 288 1.85 12.18 -7.74
C THR A 288 1.54 11.44 -9.05
N ASN A 289 2.55 11.23 -9.88
CA ASN A 289 2.48 10.66 -11.23
C ASN A 289 3.42 9.45 -11.42
N GLN A 290 4.09 8.96 -10.37
CA GLN A 290 5.09 7.88 -10.49
C GLN A 290 4.50 6.57 -11.01
N LEU A 291 3.42 6.08 -10.41
CA LEU A 291 2.61 4.97 -10.90
C LEU A 291 1.14 5.23 -10.57
N VAL A 292 0.31 5.34 -11.60
CA VAL A 292 -1.10 5.72 -11.52
C VAL A 292 -1.96 4.69 -12.23
N LEU A 293 -2.87 4.03 -11.50
CA LEU A 293 -3.92 3.19 -12.06
C LEU A 293 -5.21 4.02 -12.10
N THR A 294 -5.72 4.28 -13.29
CA THR A 294 -6.94 5.08 -13.49
C THR A 294 -8.18 4.20 -13.58
N ARG A 295 -9.37 4.77 -13.30
CA ARG A 295 -10.66 4.08 -13.51
C ARG A 295 -10.89 3.63 -14.95
N ALA A 296 -10.18 4.21 -15.92
CA ALA A 296 -10.25 3.86 -17.35
C ALA A 296 -9.40 2.62 -17.71
N MET A 297 -8.95 1.85 -16.72
CA MET A 297 -8.06 0.68 -16.87
C MET A 297 -6.71 1.02 -17.52
N ARG A 298 -6.23 2.26 -17.33
CA ARG A 298 -4.93 2.73 -17.84
C ARG A 298 -3.92 2.88 -16.72
N ILE A 299 -2.68 2.48 -17.02
CA ILE A 299 -1.50 2.61 -16.17
C ILE A 299 -0.64 3.75 -16.69
N GLY A 300 -0.45 4.79 -15.89
CA GLY A 300 0.51 5.87 -16.13
C GLY A 300 1.78 5.67 -15.30
N VAL A 301 2.95 5.82 -15.92
CA VAL A 301 4.25 5.88 -15.26
C VAL A 301 4.91 7.20 -15.65
N GLY A 302 5.17 8.07 -14.67
CA GLY A 302 5.56 9.47 -14.94
C GLY A 302 4.41 10.37 -15.42
N THR A 303 3.19 9.86 -15.58
CA THR A 303 2.00 10.63 -15.99
C THR A 303 0.78 10.29 -15.15
N ALA A 304 0.01 11.32 -14.77
CA ALA A 304 -1.26 11.18 -14.07
C ALA A 304 -2.46 11.07 -15.03
N THR A 305 -2.26 11.36 -16.33
CA THR A 305 -3.30 11.35 -17.36
C THR A 305 -2.87 10.48 -18.54
N PRO A 306 -2.72 9.14 -18.34
CA PRO A 306 -2.27 8.23 -19.39
C PRO A 306 -3.20 8.26 -20.61
N ALA A 307 -2.65 8.51 -21.79
CA ALA A 307 -3.38 8.50 -23.06
C ALA A 307 -3.70 7.08 -23.55
N GLN A 308 -2.83 6.13 -23.22
CA GLN A 308 -2.90 4.72 -23.63
C GLN A 308 -3.11 3.78 -22.42
N LEU A 309 -3.32 2.47 -22.67
CA LEU A 309 -3.46 1.46 -21.60
C LEU A 309 -2.22 1.35 -20.71
N LEU A 310 -1.03 1.50 -21.29
CA LEU A 310 0.22 1.76 -20.58
C LEU A 310 0.86 2.98 -21.23
N ASP A 311 1.07 4.03 -20.46
CA ASP A 311 1.69 5.28 -20.89
C ASP A 311 2.87 5.59 -19.97
N VAL A 312 4.06 5.73 -20.54
CA VAL A 312 5.30 5.96 -19.79
C VAL A 312 5.93 7.27 -20.24
N ALA A 313 5.70 8.32 -19.47
CA ALA A 313 6.22 9.66 -19.73
C ALA A 313 7.67 9.76 -19.23
N GLY A 314 8.63 9.54 -20.13
CA GLY A 314 10.06 9.65 -19.86
C GLY A 314 10.88 8.68 -20.69
N THR A 315 12.15 8.50 -20.33
CA THR A 315 13.04 7.50 -20.95
C THR A 315 12.89 6.15 -20.23
N THR A 316 12.71 5.07 -20.97
CA THR A 316 12.69 3.70 -20.44
C THR A 316 13.95 2.93 -20.83
N GLY A 317 14.50 2.17 -19.89
CA GLY A 317 15.56 1.19 -20.14
C GLY A 317 15.02 -0.22 -19.94
N THR A 318 14.87 -0.99 -21.03
CA THR A 318 14.36 -2.36 -20.98
C THR A 318 15.39 -3.33 -21.56
N GLN A 319 15.72 -4.40 -20.83
CA GLN A 319 16.61 -5.46 -21.36
C GLN A 319 15.89 -6.31 -22.41
N HIS A 320 14.65 -6.70 -22.13
CA HIS A 320 13.78 -7.43 -23.06
C HIS A 320 12.41 -6.74 -23.13
N LEU A 321 12.05 -6.20 -24.29
CA LEU A 321 10.69 -5.72 -24.57
C LEU A 321 9.99 -6.73 -25.50
N ARG A 322 9.10 -7.55 -24.93
CA ARG A 322 8.26 -8.48 -25.71
C ARG A 322 6.87 -7.89 -25.87
N ILE A 323 6.50 -7.55 -27.10
CA ILE A 323 5.13 -7.20 -27.49
C ILE A 323 4.54 -8.41 -28.23
N THR A 324 3.29 -8.78 -27.93
CA THR A 324 2.62 -9.95 -28.53
C THR A 324 1.21 -9.56 -28.92
N GLY A 325 0.87 -9.71 -30.21
CA GLY A 325 -0.50 -9.55 -30.70
C GLY A 325 -1.38 -10.77 -30.38
N PRO A 326 -2.71 -10.65 -30.46
CA PRO A 326 -3.62 -11.79 -30.33
C PRO A 326 -3.50 -12.71 -31.55
N SER A 327 -3.80 -14.00 -31.39
CA SER A 327 -3.57 -15.05 -32.40
C SER A 327 -4.31 -14.89 -33.74
N THR A 328 -5.20 -13.89 -33.86
CA THR A 328 -5.96 -13.56 -35.07
C THR A 328 -5.64 -12.18 -35.64
N SER A 329 -4.71 -11.42 -35.04
CA SER A 329 -4.34 -10.08 -35.48
C SER A 329 -2.84 -9.83 -35.34
N TRP A 330 -2.40 -8.68 -35.83
CA TRP A 330 -1.00 -8.32 -35.95
C TRP A 330 -0.41 -7.98 -34.58
N GLY A 331 0.75 -8.56 -34.26
CA GLY A 331 1.61 -8.08 -33.18
C GLY A 331 2.40 -6.88 -33.68
N THR A 332 1.82 -5.68 -33.56
CA THR A 332 2.43 -4.45 -34.10
C THR A 332 3.14 -3.66 -33.01
N GLN A 333 4.42 -3.39 -33.22
CA GLN A 333 5.22 -2.43 -32.46
C GLN A 333 5.52 -1.23 -33.34
N VAL A 334 5.25 -0.04 -32.84
CA VAL A 334 5.41 1.23 -33.56
C VAL A 334 6.30 2.15 -32.75
N ILE A 335 7.28 2.79 -33.40
CA ILE A 335 8.02 3.93 -32.87
C ILE A 335 7.55 5.14 -33.65
N GLU A 336 6.87 6.04 -32.94
CA GLU A 336 6.30 7.26 -33.50
C GLU A 336 7.11 8.48 -33.04
N SER A 337 7.12 9.51 -33.87
CA SER A 337 7.56 10.85 -33.50
C SER A 337 6.49 11.56 -32.66
N THR A 338 6.86 12.66 -32.00
CA THR A 338 5.96 13.46 -31.16
C THR A 338 4.77 14.09 -31.91
N SER A 339 4.81 14.09 -33.25
CA SER A 339 3.70 14.51 -34.12
C SER A 339 2.75 13.36 -34.49
N GLY A 340 2.97 12.14 -33.98
CA GLY A 340 2.20 10.94 -34.32
C GLY A 340 2.58 10.30 -35.66
N ALA A 341 3.63 10.78 -36.34
CA ALA A 341 4.12 10.13 -37.55
C ALA A 341 4.98 8.91 -37.18
N THR A 342 4.64 7.73 -37.71
CA THR A 342 5.43 6.51 -37.58
C THR A 342 6.79 6.64 -38.25
N ASN A 343 7.86 6.31 -37.52
CA ASN A 343 9.24 6.28 -38.01
C ASN A 343 9.74 4.85 -38.21
N VAL A 344 9.43 3.95 -37.27
CA VAL A 344 9.75 2.52 -37.35
C VAL A 344 8.49 1.74 -37.02
N GLU A 345 8.23 0.68 -37.78
CA GLU A 345 7.13 -0.23 -37.49
C GLU A 345 7.56 -1.67 -37.73
N VAL A 346 7.40 -2.50 -36.69
CA VAL A 346 7.69 -3.94 -36.70
C VAL A 346 6.37 -4.67 -36.51
N ARG A 347 6.06 -5.58 -37.42
CA ARG A 347 4.79 -6.30 -37.49
C ARG A 347 5.04 -7.81 -37.47
N GLY A 348 4.61 -8.44 -36.40
CA GLY A 348 4.51 -9.89 -36.26
C GLY A 348 3.14 -10.41 -36.69
N GLN A 349 3.14 -11.63 -37.20
CA GLN A 349 1.98 -12.44 -37.59
C GLN A 349 1.22 -11.98 -38.84
N PHE A 350 1.67 -12.51 -39.97
CA PHE A 350 0.84 -12.85 -41.12
C PHE A 350 0.08 -14.19 -40.81
N SER A 351 -1.02 -14.49 -41.52
CA SER A 351 -2.05 -15.53 -41.22
C SER A 351 -1.53 -16.94 -40.79
N SER A 352 -2.39 -17.78 -40.21
CA SER A 352 -2.12 -19.22 -39.98
C SER A 352 -1.76 -20.00 -41.26
N THR A 353 -2.21 -19.50 -42.41
CA THR A 353 -1.86 -20.02 -43.75
C THR A 353 -0.57 -19.42 -44.31
N ASN A 354 -0.01 -18.41 -43.67
CA ASN A 354 0.92 -17.47 -44.28
C ASN A 354 1.85 -16.87 -43.22
N THR A 355 2.86 -17.62 -42.76
CA THR A 355 3.83 -17.18 -41.75
C THR A 355 4.79 -16.12 -42.31
N GLY A 356 4.93 -14.97 -41.63
CA GLY A 356 5.88 -13.91 -42.00
C GLY A 356 5.92 -12.75 -41.00
N ALA A 357 6.98 -11.96 -41.07
CA ALA A 357 7.18 -10.72 -40.32
C ALA A 357 7.56 -9.58 -41.29
N TRP A 358 7.20 -8.34 -40.94
CA TRP A 358 7.51 -7.13 -41.69
C TRP A 358 8.16 -6.09 -40.79
N MET A 359 9.17 -5.38 -41.28
CA MET A 359 9.76 -4.21 -40.64
C MET A 359 9.86 -3.09 -41.66
N SER A 360 9.37 -1.90 -41.30
CA SER A 360 9.43 -0.71 -42.14
C SER A 360 10.16 0.44 -41.45
N LEU A 361 10.97 1.14 -42.23
CA LEU A 361 11.52 2.46 -41.89
C LEU A 361 10.81 3.50 -42.75
N ARG A 362 10.26 4.50 -42.09
CA ARG A 362 9.37 5.50 -42.67
C ARG A 362 9.92 6.90 -42.51
N ASP A 363 9.62 7.74 -43.48
CA ASP A 363 9.93 9.16 -43.53
C ASP A 363 8.64 9.91 -43.87
N ASN A 364 8.21 10.80 -42.97
CA ASN A 364 6.94 11.52 -43.06
C ASN A 364 5.74 10.60 -43.41
N GLY A 365 5.63 9.46 -42.70
CA GLY A 365 4.62 8.41 -42.93
C GLY A 365 4.85 7.50 -44.15
N SER A 366 5.65 7.93 -45.13
CA SER A 366 5.97 7.15 -46.33
C SER A 366 7.01 6.08 -46.04
N GLU A 367 6.76 4.85 -46.45
CA GLU A 367 7.72 3.75 -46.34
C GLU A 367 8.89 3.95 -47.31
N ARG A 368 10.11 4.05 -46.77
CA ARG A 368 11.36 4.22 -47.53
C ARG A 368 12.14 2.93 -47.65
N ILE A 369 12.19 2.14 -46.57
CA ILE A 369 12.88 0.86 -46.54
C ILE A 369 11.93 -0.16 -45.91
N SER A 370 11.76 -1.32 -46.54
CA SER A 370 10.97 -2.41 -45.99
C SER A 370 11.70 -3.74 -46.08
N PHE A 371 11.73 -4.46 -44.96
CA PHE A 371 12.25 -5.82 -44.82
C PHE A 371 11.08 -6.75 -44.55
N ALA A 372 10.91 -7.79 -45.35
CA ALA A 372 9.87 -8.79 -45.15
C ALA A 372 10.44 -10.19 -45.18
N ALA A 373 10.00 -11.04 -44.25
CA ALA A 373 10.33 -12.47 -44.25
C ALA A 373 9.67 -13.23 -45.43
N ARG A 374 8.68 -12.62 -46.09
CA ARG A 374 8.02 -13.11 -47.30
C ARG A 374 7.79 -11.99 -48.31
N ASN A 375 8.03 -12.28 -49.58
CA ASN A 375 7.55 -11.48 -50.71
C ASN A 375 6.03 -11.65 -50.86
N GLY A 376 5.27 -10.55 -50.84
CA GLY A 376 3.81 -10.56 -50.94
C GLY A 376 3.26 -11.06 -52.27
N ASP A 377 4.04 -10.95 -53.36
CA ASP A 377 3.62 -11.34 -54.71
C ASP A 377 3.63 -12.87 -54.91
N THR A 378 4.46 -13.60 -54.16
CA THR A 378 4.70 -15.05 -54.37
C THR A 378 4.61 -15.90 -53.11
N ASN A 379 4.55 -15.30 -51.91
CA ASN A 379 4.59 -15.98 -50.60
C ASN A 379 5.78 -16.96 -50.44
N ILE A 380 6.89 -16.72 -51.14
CA ILE A 380 8.14 -17.49 -51.02
C ILE A 380 9.30 -16.48 -51.08
N GLY A 381 10.32 -16.69 -50.24
CA GLY A 381 11.52 -15.84 -50.15
C GLY A 381 11.32 -14.51 -49.44
N GLY A 382 12.38 -13.97 -48.83
CA GLY A 382 12.35 -12.63 -48.23
C GLY A 382 12.36 -11.49 -49.25
N LEU A 383 12.14 -10.25 -48.78
CA LEU A 383 12.15 -9.03 -49.58
C LEU A 383 12.89 -7.92 -48.83
N ILE A 384 13.73 -7.16 -49.55
CA ILE A 384 14.24 -5.85 -49.13
C ILE A 384 13.93 -4.85 -50.26
N ASP A 385 13.13 -3.84 -49.97
CA ASP A 385 12.93 -2.69 -50.87
C ASP A 385 13.57 -1.43 -50.30
N VAL A 386 14.21 -0.65 -51.17
CA VAL A 386 14.48 0.78 -50.99
C VAL A 386 13.61 1.54 -51.98
N LYS A 387 12.86 2.53 -51.49
CA LYS A 387 11.76 3.19 -52.20
C LYS A 387 12.00 4.70 -52.32
N ASN A 388 11.54 5.28 -53.44
CA ASN A 388 11.67 6.70 -53.71
C ASN A 388 10.66 7.57 -52.93
N GLY A 389 10.63 8.87 -53.26
CA GLY A 389 9.70 9.86 -52.70
C GLY A 389 8.22 9.42 -52.73
N SER A 390 7.81 8.69 -53.76
CA SER A 390 6.44 8.22 -54.02
C SER A 390 6.19 6.76 -53.58
N ALA A 391 7.05 6.21 -52.71
CA ALA A 391 7.00 4.81 -52.25
C ALA A 391 7.13 3.74 -53.36
N ILE A 392 7.69 4.10 -54.53
CA ILE A 392 8.00 3.15 -55.61
C ILE A 392 9.38 2.54 -55.34
N PRO A 393 9.56 1.20 -55.35
CA PRO A 393 10.86 0.56 -55.20
C PRO A 393 11.84 0.96 -56.32
N THR A 394 13.02 1.46 -55.92
CA THR A 394 14.14 1.78 -56.82
C THR A 394 15.30 0.80 -56.70
N VAL A 395 15.41 0.12 -55.56
CA VAL A 395 16.21 -1.09 -55.39
C VAL A 395 15.32 -2.13 -54.73
N ARG A 396 15.16 -3.28 -55.36
CA ARG A 396 14.40 -4.41 -54.84
C ARG A 396 15.27 -5.66 -54.84
N ILE A 397 15.51 -6.23 -53.67
CA ILE A 397 16.18 -7.51 -53.47
C ILE A 397 15.10 -8.51 -53.09
N VAL A 398 14.84 -9.49 -53.96
CA VAL A 398 13.89 -10.58 -53.70
C VAL A 398 14.69 -11.86 -53.49
N GLY A 399 14.37 -12.60 -52.42
CA GLY A 399 14.81 -13.97 -52.24
C GLY A 399 14.14 -14.91 -53.25
N ASP A 400 14.27 -16.23 -53.04
CA ASP A 400 13.68 -17.21 -53.94
C ASP A 400 12.14 -17.06 -54.01
N THR A 401 11.62 -16.78 -55.21
CA THR A 401 10.17 -16.71 -55.48
C THR A 401 9.51 -18.08 -55.74
N GLY A 402 10.14 -19.18 -55.32
CA GLY A 402 9.74 -20.56 -55.67
C GLY A 402 10.34 -21.08 -56.97
N THR A 403 11.42 -20.45 -57.45
CA THR A 403 12.14 -20.79 -58.70
C THR A 403 13.61 -21.14 -58.46
N GLY A 404 14.06 -21.20 -57.21
CA GLY A 404 15.44 -21.36 -56.79
C GLY A 404 16.31 -20.11 -56.95
N LYS A 405 15.75 -18.96 -57.38
CA LYS A 405 16.53 -17.80 -57.83
C LYS A 405 16.13 -16.51 -57.11
N GLY A 406 17.10 -15.89 -56.43
CA GLY A 406 17.00 -14.51 -55.97
C GLY A 406 17.22 -13.50 -57.10
N ARG A 407 16.85 -12.23 -56.88
CA ARG A 407 17.02 -11.16 -57.87
C ARG A 407 17.26 -9.81 -57.20
N ILE A 408 18.17 -9.02 -57.78
CA ILE A 408 18.29 -7.58 -57.53
C ILE A 408 17.75 -6.85 -58.75
N THR A 409 16.77 -5.98 -58.55
CA THR A 409 16.20 -5.11 -59.60
C THR A 409 16.45 -3.65 -59.24
N THR A 410 17.10 -2.91 -60.13
CA THR A 410 17.30 -1.46 -60.03
C THR A 410 17.47 -0.84 -61.43
N PRO A 411 17.15 0.45 -61.66
CA PRO A 411 17.28 1.07 -62.99
C PRO A 411 18.71 1.18 -63.51
N VAL A 412 19.70 1.38 -62.63
CA VAL A 412 21.13 1.55 -62.97
C VAL A 412 21.98 0.90 -61.89
N ILE A 413 22.99 0.14 -62.32
CA ILE A 413 24.07 -0.34 -61.46
C ILE A 413 25.33 0.45 -61.86
N GLU A 414 25.88 1.23 -60.93
CA GLU A 414 27.17 1.89 -61.09
C GLU A 414 28.25 1.09 -60.36
N ILE A 415 29.38 0.87 -61.04
CA ILE A 415 30.50 0.08 -60.51
C ILE A 415 31.74 0.97 -60.51
N THR A 416 32.22 1.29 -59.30
CA THR A 416 33.31 2.24 -59.07
C THR A 416 34.69 1.58 -58.96
N GLY A 417 34.79 0.27 -59.18
CA GLY A 417 36.03 -0.50 -59.10
C GLY A 417 36.09 -1.61 -60.16
N GLY A 418 37.28 -1.87 -60.69
CA GLY A 418 37.45 -2.72 -61.87
C GLY A 418 36.99 -2.07 -63.18
N ALA A 419 37.12 -2.78 -64.31
CA ALA A 419 36.90 -2.16 -65.61
C ALA A 419 36.48 -3.09 -66.77
N ASP A 420 36.20 -4.36 -66.48
CA ASP A 420 35.90 -5.40 -67.45
C ASP A 420 34.77 -6.33 -66.97
N LEU A 421 34.23 -7.08 -67.93
CA LEU A 421 33.28 -8.17 -67.72
C LEU A 421 34.06 -9.49 -67.87
N VAL A 422 34.07 -10.29 -66.81
CA VAL A 422 34.81 -11.56 -66.75
C VAL A 422 33.89 -12.76 -66.53
N GLU A 423 34.30 -13.92 -67.04
CA GLU A 423 33.69 -15.22 -66.76
C GLU A 423 34.80 -16.23 -66.39
N PRO A 424 34.60 -17.12 -65.40
CA PRO A 424 35.57 -18.15 -65.04
C PRO A 424 35.57 -19.29 -66.07
N PHE A 425 36.73 -19.60 -66.63
CA PHE A 425 36.90 -20.76 -67.50
C PHE A 425 37.89 -21.77 -66.90
N PRO A 426 37.64 -23.08 -67.08
CA PRO A 426 38.64 -24.10 -66.76
C PRO A 426 39.81 -23.99 -67.73
N THR A 427 41.03 -24.04 -67.19
CA THR A 427 42.26 -23.92 -67.98
C THR A 427 43.00 -25.24 -68.13
N ALA A 428 43.95 -25.25 -69.06
CA ALA A 428 44.62 -26.46 -69.53
C ALA A 428 45.39 -27.28 -68.48
N GLY A 429 45.74 -26.73 -67.32
CA GLY A 429 46.49 -27.40 -66.26
C GLY A 429 46.08 -26.93 -64.86
N ASP A 430 46.69 -27.53 -63.84
CA ASP A 430 46.26 -27.52 -62.43
C ASP A 430 46.41 -26.17 -61.69
N ARG A 431 46.60 -25.05 -62.41
CA ARG A 431 46.70 -23.70 -61.85
C ARG A 431 46.03 -22.68 -62.78
N PRO A 432 45.49 -21.57 -62.22
CA PRO A 432 45.07 -20.43 -63.03
C PRO A 432 46.20 -19.93 -63.93
N LEU A 433 45.86 -19.46 -65.13
CA LEU A 433 46.80 -18.72 -65.96
C LEU A 433 47.07 -17.34 -65.33
N GLU A 434 48.29 -16.84 -65.49
CA GLU A 434 48.68 -15.55 -64.93
C GLU A 434 47.86 -14.39 -65.53
N PRO A 435 47.50 -13.35 -64.74
CA PRO A 435 46.86 -12.15 -65.25
C PRO A 435 47.59 -11.50 -66.44
N GLY A 436 46.81 -10.93 -67.36
CA GLY A 436 47.29 -10.31 -68.59
C GLY A 436 47.65 -11.30 -69.71
N THR A 437 47.60 -12.61 -69.45
CA THR A 437 47.84 -13.64 -70.46
C THR A 437 46.72 -13.65 -71.50
N VAL A 438 47.06 -13.52 -72.78
CA VAL A 438 46.12 -13.70 -73.91
C VAL A 438 45.87 -15.18 -74.13
N VAL A 439 44.61 -15.59 -74.20
CA VAL A 439 44.21 -17.01 -74.25
C VAL A 439 43.39 -17.34 -75.49
N CYS A 440 43.44 -18.62 -75.87
CA CYS A 440 42.69 -19.20 -76.99
C CYS A 440 41.81 -20.36 -76.51
N ILE A 441 40.75 -20.64 -77.25
CA ILE A 441 39.91 -21.84 -77.09
C ILE A 441 40.76 -23.10 -77.34
N ASP A 442 40.75 -24.03 -76.39
CA ASP A 442 41.38 -25.35 -76.53
C ASP A 442 40.51 -26.28 -77.40
N PRO A 443 40.93 -26.65 -78.62
CA PRO A 443 40.14 -27.48 -79.52
C PRO A 443 40.15 -28.97 -79.11
N ALA A 444 41.04 -29.37 -78.19
CA ALA A 444 41.09 -30.73 -77.66
C ALA A 444 40.18 -30.93 -76.44
N ARG A 445 39.77 -29.84 -75.77
CA ARG A 445 38.85 -29.86 -74.62
C ARG A 445 37.78 -28.77 -74.73
N PRO A 446 36.57 -29.12 -75.19
CA PRO A 446 35.43 -28.18 -75.20
C PRO A 446 35.25 -27.46 -73.87
N GLY A 447 34.99 -26.15 -73.93
CA GLY A 447 34.83 -25.29 -72.76
C GLY A 447 36.13 -24.90 -72.03
N HIS A 448 37.30 -25.40 -72.44
CA HIS A 448 38.58 -25.05 -71.80
C HIS A 448 39.38 -24.02 -72.60
N LEU A 449 40.29 -23.33 -71.91
CA LEU A 449 41.21 -22.35 -72.50
C LEU A 449 42.68 -22.77 -72.34
N GLU A 450 43.49 -22.43 -73.35
CA GLU A 450 44.94 -22.53 -73.35
C GLU A 450 45.57 -21.12 -73.54
N ALA A 451 46.81 -20.93 -73.07
CA ALA A 451 47.55 -19.71 -73.41
C ALA A 451 47.78 -19.65 -74.94
N SER A 452 47.59 -18.46 -75.52
CA SER A 452 47.87 -18.24 -76.95
C SER A 452 49.34 -18.56 -77.27
N ARG A 453 49.60 -19.02 -78.50
CA ARG A 453 50.92 -19.57 -78.89
C ARG A 453 51.24 -19.42 -80.38
N ARG A 454 50.46 -18.61 -81.11
CA ARG A 454 50.54 -18.43 -82.56
C ARG A 454 50.06 -17.03 -82.93
N ALA A 455 50.80 -16.37 -83.81
CA ALA A 455 50.43 -15.06 -84.33
C ALA A 455 49.15 -15.12 -85.20
N TYR A 456 48.19 -14.22 -84.96
CA TYR A 456 46.89 -14.19 -85.63
C TYR A 456 46.06 -15.49 -85.47
N ASP A 457 46.03 -16.06 -84.27
CA ASP A 457 45.17 -17.20 -83.96
C ASP A 457 43.70 -16.77 -83.86
N ARG A 458 42.86 -17.33 -84.74
CA ARG A 458 41.41 -17.08 -84.79
C ARG A 458 40.60 -17.71 -83.66
N ARG A 459 41.27 -18.43 -82.75
CA ARG A 459 40.68 -19.02 -81.54
C ARG A 459 40.84 -18.14 -80.31
N VAL A 460 41.40 -16.93 -80.46
CA VAL A 460 41.54 -15.98 -79.35
C VAL A 460 40.19 -15.78 -78.65
N ALA A 461 40.17 -15.94 -77.34
CA ALA A 461 38.96 -15.88 -76.51
C ALA A 461 38.91 -14.63 -75.62
N GLY A 462 40.08 -14.06 -75.30
CA GLY A 462 40.22 -12.85 -74.50
C GLY A 462 41.54 -12.82 -73.73
N VAL A 463 41.55 -12.12 -72.61
CA VAL A 463 42.72 -11.95 -71.74
C VAL A 463 42.37 -12.30 -70.30
N VAL A 464 43.28 -12.97 -69.58
CA VAL A 464 43.10 -13.18 -68.13
C VAL A 464 43.09 -11.82 -67.41
N SER A 465 42.05 -11.54 -66.65
CA SER A 465 41.90 -10.28 -65.89
C SER A 465 42.84 -10.21 -64.67
N GLY A 466 43.00 -9.02 -64.07
CA GLY A 466 43.79 -8.80 -62.85
C GLY A 466 45.19 -8.22 -63.02
N ALA A 467 45.69 -8.06 -64.26
CA ALA A 467 47.03 -7.52 -64.51
C ALA A 467 47.12 -6.02 -64.20
N GLY A 468 48.32 -5.52 -63.97
CA GLY A 468 48.58 -4.10 -63.69
C GLY A 468 47.81 -3.54 -62.48
N GLY A 469 47.39 -4.41 -61.54
CA GLY A 469 46.60 -4.04 -60.36
C GLY A 469 45.13 -3.72 -60.64
N LEU A 470 44.63 -3.94 -61.86
CA LEU A 470 43.24 -3.68 -62.23
C LEU A 470 42.39 -4.94 -61.99
N ALA A 471 41.61 -4.92 -60.91
CA ALA A 471 40.70 -6.01 -60.56
C ALA A 471 39.54 -6.15 -61.57
N PRO A 472 38.89 -7.33 -61.63
CA PRO A 472 37.67 -7.53 -62.41
C PRO A 472 36.54 -6.55 -62.03
N GLY A 473 35.77 -6.07 -63.02
CA GLY A 473 34.62 -5.18 -62.78
C GLY A 473 33.32 -5.94 -62.46
N ILE A 474 32.93 -6.87 -63.32
CA ILE A 474 31.77 -7.76 -63.15
C ILE A 474 32.23 -9.19 -63.41
N ARG A 475 31.89 -10.13 -62.52
CA ARG A 475 32.04 -11.58 -62.76
C ARG A 475 30.68 -12.20 -63.07
N MET A 476 30.60 -12.94 -64.17
CA MET A 476 29.48 -13.83 -64.52
C MET A 476 29.85 -15.29 -64.24
N GLY A 477 28.85 -16.18 -64.17
CA GLY A 477 29.04 -17.62 -63.96
C GLY A 477 27.79 -18.29 -63.40
N ASP A 478 27.76 -19.62 -63.40
CA ASP A 478 26.72 -20.44 -62.76
C ASP A 478 27.36 -21.31 -61.66
N GLY A 479 26.74 -21.33 -60.48
CA GLY A 479 27.22 -22.05 -59.29
C GLY A 479 28.23 -21.31 -58.42
N ASP A 480 28.63 -21.96 -57.31
CA ASP A 480 29.61 -21.43 -56.37
C ASP A 480 31.01 -21.29 -56.99
N VAL A 481 31.71 -20.25 -56.58
CA VAL A 481 33.03 -19.89 -57.07
C VAL A 481 34.06 -20.97 -56.70
N ASN A 482 34.66 -21.59 -57.71
CA ASN A 482 36.02 -22.10 -57.57
C ASN A 482 36.99 -20.93 -57.71
N ASP A 483 37.79 -20.66 -56.68
CA ASP A 483 38.82 -19.62 -56.67
C ASP A 483 40.02 -19.97 -57.59
N ASP A 484 40.19 -21.25 -57.94
CA ASP A 484 41.20 -21.73 -58.88
C ASP A 484 40.81 -21.58 -60.37
N ALA A 485 39.68 -20.93 -60.68
CA ALA A 485 39.24 -20.71 -62.06
C ALA A 485 39.90 -19.48 -62.70
N THR A 486 40.36 -19.61 -63.94
CA THR A 486 40.94 -18.49 -64.69
C THR A 486 39.84 -17.51 -65.12
N LEU A 487 39.89 -16.26 -64.63
CA LEU A 487 38.94 -15.21 -64.97
C LEU A 487 39.28 -14.59 -66.33
N LEU A 488 38.47 -14.87 -67.35
CA LEU A 488 38.64 -14.35 -68.70
C LEU A 488 37.88 -13.03 -68.87
N ALA A 489 38.58 -11.94 -69.16
CA ALA A 489 37.97 -10.71 -69.64
C ALA A 489 37.64 -10.80 -71.13
N MET A 490 36.36 -10.61 -71.46
CA MET A 490 35.84 -10.65 -72.85
C MET A 490 35.50 -9.25 -73.39
N VAL A 491 35.22 -8.29 -72.51
CA VAL A 491 34.99 -6.89 -72.87
C VAL A 491 35.40 -5.96 -71.73
N GLY A 492 35.97 -4.81 -72.07
CA GLY A 492 36.35 -3.76 -71.12
C GLY A 492 37.82 -3.36 -71.22
N ARG A 493 38.33 -2.69 -70.17
CA ARG A 493 39.74 -2.24 -70.12
C ARG A 493 40.55 -3.26 -69.35
N VAL A 494 41.55 -3.86 -69.99
CA VAL A 494 42.38 -4.92 -69.43
C VAL A 494 43.85 -4.60 -69.68
N TRP A 495 44.72 -4.86 -68.71
CA TRP A 495 46.15 -4.88 -68.93
C TRP A 495 46.55 -6.20 -69.59
N VAL A 496 47.18 -6.13 -70.75
CA VAL A 496 47.50 -7.28 -71.60
C VAL A 496 49.01 -7.40 -71.71
N LYS A 497 49.54 -8.62 -71.54
CA LYS A 497 50.93 -8.93 -71.86
C LYS A 497 51.11 -8.77 -73.36
N CYS A 498 52.00 -7.88 -73.76
CA CYS A 498 52.25 -7.53 -75.15
C CYS A 498 53.72 -7.63 -75.50
N THR A 499 54.00 -7.87 -76.78
CA THR A 499 55.34 -7.86 -77.38
C THR A 499 55.36 -6.93 -78.59
N ALA A 500 56.46 -6.21 -78.76
CA ALA A 500 56.75 -5.39 -79.94
C ALA A 500 57.29 -6.22 -81.13
N GLU A 501 57.12 -7.56 -81.16
CA GLU A 501 57.62 -8.43 -82.24
C GLU A 501 57.12 -8.01 -83.64
N ASN A 502 55.95 -7.38 -83.70
CA ASN A 502 55.34 -6.85 -84.92
C ASN A 502 55.42 -5.30 -85.00
N GLY A 503 56.41 -4.72 -84.32
CA GLY A 503 56.69 -3.30 -84.18
C GLY A 503 56.03 -2.62 -82.96
N PRO A 504 56.38 -1.35 -82.69
CA PRO A 504 55.86 -0.57 -81.56
C PRO A 504 54.32 -0.50 -81.55
N ILE A 505 53.71 -0.62 -80.37
CA ILE A 505 52.27 -0.46 -80.18
C ILE A 505 51.97 1.00 -79.82
N ALA A 506 51.11 1.66 -80.57
CA ALA A 506 50.59 2.99 -80.28
C ALA A 506 49.11 2.95 -79.82
N PRO A 507 48.66 3.89 -78.96
CA PRO A 507 47.24 4.00 -78.63
C PRO A 507 46.36 4.14 -79.88
N GLY A 508 45.33 3.30 -79.98
CA GLY A 508 44.44 3.19 -81.15
C GLY A 508 44.74 2.00 -82.08
N ASP A 509 45.95 1.42 -82.01
CA ASP A 509 46.33 0.24 -82.80
C ASP A 509 45.43 -0.96 -82.49
N LEU A 510 45.05 -1.71 -83.52
CA LEU A 510 44.45 -3.03 -83.35
C LEU A 510 45.51 -4.01 -82.85
N LEU A 511 45.13 -4.88 -81.92
CA LEU A 511 46.00 -5.93 -81.39
C LEU A 511 45.46 -7.32 -81.72
N THR A 512 46.36 -8.29 -81.83
CA THR A 512 46.08 -9.72 -82.09
C THR A 512 47.01 -10.59 -81.24
N THR A 513 46.79 -11.90 -81.22
CA THR A 513 47.71 -12.88 -80.62
C THR A 513 49.08 -12.86 -81.31
N SER A 514 50.15 -13.05 -80.54
CA SER A 514 51.54 -13.06 -81.03
C SER A 514 52.12 -14.48 -81.13
N GLY A 515 53.33 -14.61 -81.68
CA GLY A 515 54.13 -15.83 -81.62
C GLY A 515 54.64 -16.14 -80.22
N ARG A 516 54.74 -15.12 -79.35
CA ARG A 516 55.12 -15.26 -77.94
C ARG A 516 53.95 -15.77 -77.10
N THR A 517 54.19 -16.85 -76.34
CA THR A 517 53.15 -17.50 -75.54
C THR A 517 52.45 -16.54 -74.58
N GLY A 518 51.13 -16.46 -74.65
CA GLY A 518 50.32 -15.64 -73.76
C GLY A 518 50.38 -14.12 -74.05
N HIS A 519 51.01 -13.68 -75.14
CA HIS A 519 51.18 -12.26 -75.44
C HIS A 519 50.40 -11.83 -76.69
N ALA A 520 49.95 -10.57 -76.69
CA ALA A 520 49.45 -9.88 -77.87
C ALA A 520 50.55 -9.07 -78.59
N MET A 521 50.30 -8.69 -79.83
CA MET A 521 51.13 -7.81 -80.64
C MET A 521 50.25 -6.90 -81.50
N ARG A 522 50.84 -5.87 -82.12
CA ARG A 522 50.17 -5.03 -83.11
C ARG A 522 49.65 -5.88 -84.29
N ALA A 523 48.43 -5.61 -84.75
CA ALA A 523 47.79 -6.28 -85.88
C ALA A 523 47.89 -5.41 -87.15
N ASP A 524 48.93 -5.64 -87.95
CA ASP A 524 49.21 -4.92 -89.20
C ASP A 524 48.58 -5.56 -90.45
N ASP A 525 48.41 -6.90 -90.46
CA ASP A 525 47.74 -7.63 -91.54
C ASP A 525 46.23 -7.60 -91.34
N THR A 526 45.56 -6.67 -92.03
CA THR A 526 44.10 -6.51 -92.02
C THR A 526 43.35 -7.77 -92.48
N ARG A 527 43.95 -8.62 -93.34
CA ARG A 527 43.30 -9.84 -93.84
C ARG A 527 43.31 -10.96 -92.80
N ARG A 528 44.42 -11.09 -92.05
CA ARG A 528 44.56 -12.07 -90.96
C ARG A 528 43.87 -11.63 -89.67
N SER A 529 43.69 -10.33 -89.47
CA SER A 529 43.01 -9.75 -88.30
C SER A 529 41.53 -10.16 -88.19
N ALA A 530 40.88 -10.51 -89.30
CA ALA A 530 39.46 -10.90 -89.33
C ALA A 530 39.20 -12.18 -88.51
N GLY A 531 38.56 -12.02 -87.34
CA GLY A 531 38.33 -13.08 -86.36
C GLY A 531 39.56 -13.45 -85.51
N ALA A 532 40.63 -12.65 -85.52
CA ALA A 532 41.81 -12.80 -84.65
C ALA A 532 42.17 -11.50 -83.90
N ALA A 533 41.39 -10.44 -84.08
CA ALA A 533 41.56 -9.17 -83.36
C ALA A 533 41.09 -9.33 -81.90
N LEU A 534 41.91 -8.84 -80.97
CA LEU A 534 41.64 -8.89 -79.52
C LEU A 534 40.95 -7.61 -79.01
N GLY A 535 41.30 -6.47 -79.61
CA GLY A 535 40.88 -5.15 -79.15
C GLY A 535 41.79 -4.05 -79.68
N LYS A 536 41.73 -2.88 -79.04
CA LYS A 536 42.59 -1.73 -79.36
C LYS A 536 43.46 -1.30 -78.19
N ALA A 537 44.72 -0.97 -78.47
CA ALA A 537 45.63 -0.40 -77.49
C ALA A 537 45.12 0.97 -76.97
N MET A 538 45.31 1.21 -75.68
CA MET A 538 45.04 2.47 -74.98
C MET A 538 46.30 3.08 -74.36
N SER A 539 47.38 2.30 -74.23
CA SER A 539 48.73 2.76 -73.88
C SER A 539 49.73 2.31 -74.96
N ALA A 540 50.95 2.87 -74.93
CA ALA A 540 52.02 2.50 -75.85
C ALA A 540 52.87 1.33 -75.32
N LEU A 541 53.61 0.68 -76.22
CA LEU A 541 54.78 -0.16 -75.94
C LEU A 541 55.79 0.04 -77.07
N ASP A 542 56.88 0.75 -76.80
CA ASP A 542 57.86 1.14 -77.83
C ASP A 542 58.72 -0.05 -78.29
N GLU A 543 59.19 -0.88 -77.36
CA GLU A 543 60.02 -2.06 -77.63
C GLU A 543 59.83 -3.17 -76.58
N GLY A 544 60.32 -4.38 -76.87
CA GLY A 544 60.38 -5.49 -75.92
C GLY A 544 59.04 -6.14 -75.56
N GLU A 545 58.95 -6.63 -74.32
CA GLU A 545 57.74 -7.21 -73.70
C GLU A 545 57.26 -6.30 -72.56
N GLY A 546 55.96 -6.10 -72.41
CA GLY A 546 55.39 -5.25 -71.37
C GLY A 546 53.87 -5.39 -71.21
N LEU A 547 53.29 -4.70 -70.23
CA LEU A 547 51.84 -4.58 -70.09
C LEU A 547 51.32 -3.38 -70.88
N VAL A 548 50.37 -3.61 -71.78
CA VAL A 548 49.64 -2.58 -72.53
C VAL A 548 48.19 -2.55 -72.04
N MET A 549 47.64 -1.36 -71.78
CA MET A 549 46.22 -1.22 -71.52
C MET A 549 45.47 -1.40 -72.84
N VAL A 550 44.47 -2.27 -72.88
CA VAL A 550 43.71 -2.60 -74.09
C VAL A 550 42.23 -2.46 -73.81
N LEU A 551 41.50 -1.82 -74.72
CA LEU A 551 40.05 -1.93 -74.81
C LEU A 551 39.75 -3.23 -75.54
N VAL A 552 39.51 -4.30 -74.77
CA VAL A 552 39.15 -5.63 -75.28
C VAL A 552 37.71 -5.60 -75.75
N ASN A 553 37.48 -6.12 -76.94
CA ASN A 553 36.16 -6.31 -77.55
C ASN A 553 36.32 -7.34 -78.68
N LEU A 554 36.06 -8.62 -78.37
CA LEU A 554 36.17 -9.69 -79.37
C LEU A 554 35.02 -9.64 -80.38
N GLN A 555 35.33 -9.91 -81.64
CA GLN A 555 34.42 -9.85 -82.80
C GLN A 555 34.44 -11.14 -83.61
#